data_AF-A0A9W4USH4-F1
#
_entry.id   AF-A0A9W4USH4-F1
#
_cell.length_a   1.000
_cell.length_b   1.000
_cell.length_c   1.000
_cell.angle_alpha   90.00
_cell.angle_beta   90.00
_cell.angle_gamma   90.00
#
_symmetry.space_group_name_H-M   'P 1'
#
loop_
_entity.id
_entity.type
_entity.pdbx_description
1 polymer ?
#
loop_
_entity_poly.entity_id
_entity_poly.type
_entity_poly.pdbx_seq_one_letter_code
_entity_poly.pdbx_strand_id
1 'polypeptide(L)'
;MRKQFIINVSIGLLVLEVQDRILEFLVAICESIISGALPAESAKSVDQKEQPKPAIPSDKADSYLSTLELARERPYLPPRMDVGRLRSIAESYLNGWKNHAWEMRENPAYFQRVYLDWADHAYEQVVDVYEKSQMTEAAWNRAALFACYEITAQYFTWNLITQLLRKVERFYNDSECA
;
A
#
# COMPACT_ATOMS: atom_id res chain seq x y z
N MET A 1 -9.02 2.01 20.51
CA MET A 1 -9.42 2.90 19.39
C MET A 1 -8.19 3.21 18.55
N ARG A 2 -8.12 2.72 17.31
CA ARG A 2 -7.01 3.01 16.38
C ARG A 2 -7.22 4.43 15.83
N LYS A 3 -6.28 5.33 16.09
CA LYS A 3 -6.22 6.66 15.48
C LYS A 3 -5.89 6.47 14.00
N GLN A 4 -6.87 6.66 13.11
CA GLN A 4 -6.62 6.72 11.68
C GLN A 4 -5.93 8.05 11.40
N PHE A 5 -4.60 8.04 11.25
CA PHE A 5 -3.83 9.21 10.84
C PHE A 5 -4.19 9.50 9.38
N ILE A 6 -4.98 10.54 9.13
CA ILE A 6 -5.18 11.08 7.78
C ILE A 6 -3.88 11.80 7.44
N ILE A 7 -3.03 11.15 6.64
CA ILE A 7 -1.80 11.76 6.15
C ILE A 7 -2.23 12.79 5.12
N ASN A 8 -2.19 14.06 5.51
CA ASN A 8 -2.27 15.17 4.56
C ASN A 8 -1.15 14.97 3.53
N VAL A 9 -1.49 14.88 2.25
CA VAL A 9 -0.52 14.58 1.17
C VAL A 9 0.65 15.58 1.18
N SER A 10 0.41 16.83 1.55
CA SER A 10 1.45 17.85 1.70
C SER A 10 2.40 17.54 2.86
N ILE A 11 1.88 17.04 3.98
CA ILE A 11 2.69 16.56 5.11
C ILE A 11 3.43 15.27 4.72
N GLY A 12 2.77 14.36 3.97
CA GLY A 12 3.41 13.15 3.45
C GLY A 12 4.59 13.44 2.53
N LEU A 13 4.46 14.41 1.63
CA LEU A 13 5.55 14.87 0.76
C LEU A 13 6.70 15.50 1.56
N LEU A 14 6.38 16.34 2.56
CA LEU A 14 7.40 16.92 3.45
C LEU A 14 8.13 15.85 4.26
N VAL A 15 7.42 14.83 4.75
CA VAL A 15 8.02 13.71 5.48
C VAL A 15 8.93 12.90 4.55
N LEU A 16 8.52 12.64 3.31
CA LEU A 16 9.36 11.94 2.33
C LEU A 16 10.62 12.73 1.98
N GLU A 17 10.50 14.06 1.82
CA GLU A 17 11.66 14.94 1.57
C GLU A 17 12.64 14.93 2.75
N VAL A 18 12.13 15.00 3.99
CA VAL A 18 12.96 14.90 5.20
C VAL A 18 13.64 13.52 5.28
N GLN A 19 12.91 12.44 4.97
CA GLN A 19 13.47 11.08 4.97
C GLN A 19 14.56 10.91 3.92
N ASP A 20 14.38 11.45 2.72
CA ASP A 20 15.37 11.41 1.63
C ASP A 20 16.67 12.11 2.03
N ARG A 21 16.57 13.30 2.63
CA ARG A 21 17.74 14.06 3.14
C ARG A 21 18.46 13.36 4.27
N ILE A 22 17.73 12.73 5.19
CA ILE A 22 18.32 11.93 6.27
C ILE A 22 19.04 10.71 5.68
N LEU A 23 18.45 10.05 4.67
CA LEU A 23 19.05 8.88 4.04
C LEU A 23 20.35 9.24 3.31
N GLU A 24 20.37 10.32 2.52
CA GLU A 24 21.59 10.83 1.88
C GLU A 24 22.69 11.10 2.90
N PHE A 25 22.35 11.75 4.03
CA PHE A 25 23.28 12.03 5.11
C PHE A 25 23.82 10.77 5.78
N LEU A 26 22.95 9.80 6.07
CA LEU A 26 23.36 8.52 6.69
C LEU A 26 24.25 7.71 5.75
N VAL A 27 23.97 7.70 4.46
CA VAL A 27 24.82 7.05 3.45
C VAL A 27 26.19 7.71 3.41
N ALA A 28 26.25 9.05 3.38
CA ALA A 28 27.54 9.77 3.41
C ALA A 28 28.35 9.48 4.69
N ILE A 29 27.69 9.34 5.84
CA ILE A 29 28.35 8.93 7.09
C ILE A 29 28.85 7.48 6.99
N CYS A 30 28.03 6.55 6.51
CA CYS A 30 28.43 5.16 6.35
C CYS A 30 29.62 5.03 5.38
N GLU A 31 29.62 5.75 4.27
CA GLU A 31 30.73 5.82 3.33
C GLU A 31 31.98 6.40 3.98
N SER A 32 31.84 7.46 4.79
CA SER A 32 32.94 8.05 5.54
C SER A 32 33.49 7.10 6.62
N ILE A 33 32.65 6.33 7.30
CA ILE A 33 33.06 5.34 8.29
C ILE A 33 33.76 4.16 7.59
N ILE A 34 33.18 3.64 6.51
CA ILE A 34 33.78 2.54 5.73
C ILE A 34 35.12 2.96 5.14
N SER A 35 35.22 4.21 4.67
CA SER A 35 36.43 4.78 4.10
C SER A 35 37.43 5.26 5.15
N GLY A 36 37.00 5.48 6.40
CA GLY A 36 37.78 6.09 7.48
C GLY A 36 38.09 5.19 8.69
N ALA A 37 37.54 3.98 8.79
CA ALA A 37 37.63 3.14 9.99
C ALA A 37 38.41 1.82 9.83
N LEU A 38 39.04 1.57 8.68
CA LEU A 38 40.09 0.55 8.59
C LEU A 38 41.43 1.24 8.70
N PRO A 39 42.13 1.22 9.85
CA PRO A 39 43.54 1.56 9.86
C PRO A 39 44.22 0.65 8.83
N ALA A 40 45.04 1.24 7.95
CA ALA A 40 45.73 0.58 6.85
C ALA A 40 46.63 -0.61 7.27
N GLU A 41 46.76 -0.86 8.57
CA GLU A 41 47.46 -2.01 9.15
C GLU A 41 46.54 -3.21 9.46
N SER A 42 45.22 -3.03 9.54
CA SER A 42 44.25 -4.13 9.74
C SER A 42 43.72 -4.73 8.43
N ALA A 43 43.88 -4.02 7.31
CA ALA A 43 43.47 -4.49 5.98
C ALA A 43 44.38 -5.60 5.40
N LYS A 44 45.45 -5.99 6.10
CA LYS A 44 46.35 -7.08 5.68
C LYS A 44 46.13 -8.40 6.43
N SER A 45 45.16 -8.49 7.33
CA SER A 45 44.93 -9.72 8.12
C SER A 45 43.47 -10.14 8.25
N VAL A 46 42.55 -9.55 7.48
CA VAL A 46 41.26 -10.21 7.25
C VAL A 46 41.35 -10.88 5.90
N ASP A 47 41.73 -12.16 5.94
CA ASP A 47 41.34 -13.14 4.94
C ASP A 47 39.80 -13.08 4.84
N GLN A 48 39.28 -12.10 4.09
CA GLN A 48 37.91 -12.12 3.64
C GLN A 48 37.84 -13.23 2.60
N LYS A 49 37.85 -14.47 3.08
CA LYS A 49 37.21 -15.56 2.37
C LYS A 49 35.81 -15.06 2.09
N GLU A 50 35.56 -14.70 0.84
CA GLU A 50 34.21 -14.56 0.31
C GLU A 50 33.42 -15.73 0.89
N GLN A 51 32.42 -15.43 1.71
CA GLN A 51 31.52 -16.48 2.12
C GLN A 51 30.96 -17.07 0.84
N PRO A 52 31.07 -18.40 0.62
CA PRO A 52 30.59 -18.99 -0.61
C PRO A 52 29.14 -18.58 -0.77
N LYS A 53 28.81 -18.06 -1.95
CA LYS A 53 27.44 -17.75 -2.36
C LYS A 53 26.52 -18.85 -1.82
N PRO A 54 25.45 -18.53 -1.07
CA PRO A 54 24.55 -19.54 -0.54
C PRO A 54 24.18 -20.49 -1.69
N ALA A 55 24.46 -21.78 -1.51
CA ALA A 55 24.16 -22.77 -2.53
C ALA A 55 22.65 -22.68 -2.81
N ILE A 56 22.30 -22.20 -4.00
CA ILE A 56 20.95 -22.30 -4.52
C ILE A 56 20.70 -23.81 -4.64
N PRO A 57 19.72 -24.39 -3.91
CA PRO A 57 19.42 -25.81 -4.03
C PRO A 57 19.18 -26.11 -5.50
N SER A 58 19.83 -27.17 -5.95
CA SER A 58 19.99 -27.53 -7.35
C SER A 58 18.66 -27.48 -8.12
N ASP A 59 18.58 -26.66 -9.16
CA ASP A 59 17.52 -26.65 -10.20
C ASP A 59 17.54 -27.92 -11.08
N LYS A 60 18.09 -29.02 -10.55
CA LYS A 60 18.12 -30.31 -11.25
C LYS A 60 16.77 -30.97 -11.02
N ALA A 61 16.00 -31.05 -12.08
CA ALA A 61 14.70 -31.71 -12.16
C ALA A 61 14.66 -33.16 -11.64
N ASP A 62 15.82 -33.79 -11.39
CA ASP A 62 15.94 -35.21 -11.03
C ASP A 62 16.23 -35.49 -9.55
N SER A 63 16.32 -34.48 -8.67
CA SER A 63 16.52 -34.71 -7.22
C SER A 63 15.38 -34.13 -6.38
N TYR A 64 14.72 -35.00 -5.62
CA TYR A 64 13.73 -34.58 -4.62
C TYR A 64 14.41 -33.74 -3.53
N LEU A 65 13.99 -32.49 -3.37
CA LEU A 65 14.40 -31.63 -2.25
C LEU A 65 14.07 -32.31 -0.93
N SER A 66 15.02 -32.35 -0.01
CA SER A 66 14.79 -32.83 1.35
C SER A 66 13.72 -31.96 2.03
N THR A 67 12.85 -32.54 2.86
CA THR A 67 11.82 -31.79 3.60
C THR A 67 12.40 -30.63 4.43
N LEU A 68 13.66 -30.75 4.85
CA LEU A 68 14.38 -29.70 5.56
C LEU A 68 14.76 -28.51 4.65
N GLU A 69 15.10 -28.79 3.39
CA GLU A 69 15.43 -27.77 2.38
C GLU A 69 14.15 -27.02 1.96
N LEU A 70 13.06 -27.76 1.76
CA LEU A 70 11.73 -27.22 1.47
C LEU A 70 11.21 -26.34 2.63
N ALA A 71 11.47 -26.73 3.88
CA ALA A 71 11.14 -25.92 5.06
C ALA A 71 12.00 -24.66 5.18
N ARG A 72 13.27 -24.71 4.74
CA ARG A 72 14.17 -23.55 4.68
C ARG A 72 13.77 -22.53 3.62
N GLU A 73 13.24 -22.98 2.49
CA GLU A 73 12.78 -22.11 1.40
C GLU A 73 11.36 -21.57 1.61
N ARG A 74 10.55 -22.23 2.46
CA ARG A 74 9.16 -21.87 2.73
C ARG A 74 8.92 -20.39 3.11
N PRO A 75 9.79 -19.69 3.88
CA PRO A 75 9.61 -18.27 4.17
C PRO A 75 9.87 -17.35 2.98
N TYR A 76 10.59 -17.83 1.97
CA TYR A 76 11.00 -17.07 0.78
C TYR A 76 10.14 -17.38 -0.45
N LEU A 77 9.38 -18.47 -0.41
CA LEU A 77 8.35 -18.74 -1.41
C LEU A 77 7.16 -17.82 -1.18
N PRO A 78 6.68 -17.10 -2.21
CA PRO A 78 5.47 -16.32 -2.09
C PRO A 78 4.33 -17.28 -1.68
N PRO A 79 3.57 -16.99 -0.61
CA PRO A 79 2.44 -17.82 -0.24
C PRO A 79 1.53 -17.94 -1.47
N ARG A 80 1.06 -19.17 -1.78
CA ARG A 80 0.15 -19.40 -2.90
C ARG A 80 -1.03 -18.43 -2.80
N MET A 81 -1.00 -17.41 -3.65
CA MET A 81 -1.98 -16.33 -3.64
C MET A 81 -3.17 -16.80 -4.45
N ASP A 82 -4.31 -16.99 -3.79
CA ASP A 82 -5.56 -17.32 -4.46
C ASP A 82 -6.10 -16.08 -5.19
N VAL A 83 -5.63 -15.91 -6.42
CA VAL A 83 -5.99 -14.78 -7.30
C VAL A 83 -7.49 -14.79 -7.61
N GLY A 84 -8.10 -15.98 -7.71
CA GLY A 84 -9.54 -16.14 -7.92
C GLY A 84 -10.34 -15.57 -6.76
N ARG A 85 -9.95 -15.88 -5.53
CA ARG A 85 -10.56 -15.30 -4.32
C ARG A 85 -10.37 -13.79 -4.25
N LEU A 86 -9.18 -13.28 -4.55
CA LEU A 86 -8.92 -11.83 -4.58
C LEU A 86 -9.80 -11.12 -5.63
N ARG A 87 -9.96 -11.72 -6.81
CA ARG A 87 -10.84 -11.19 -7.85
C ARG A 87 -12.29 -11.15 -7.40
N SER A 88 -12.79 -12.23 -6.78
CA SER A 88 -14.16 -12.26 -6.25
C SER A 88 -14.42 -11.14 -5.25
N ILE A 89 -13.46 -10.90 -4.35
CA ILE A 89 -13.53 -9.79 -3.38
C ILE A 89 -13.55 -8.43 -4.12
N ALA A 90 -12.62 -8.20 -5.04
CA ALA A 90 -12.55 -6.95 -5.80
C ALA A 90 -13.83 -6.67 -6.62
N GLU A 91 -14.40 -7.69 -7.26
CA GLU A 91 -15.65 -7.60 -8.00
C GLU A 91 -16.84 -7.29 -7.08
N SER A 92 -16.85 -7.85 -5.86
CA SER A 92 -17.89 -7.54 -4.86
C SER A 92 -17.85 -6.06 -4.45
N TYR A 93 -16.66 -5.50 -4.19
CA TYR A 93 -16.50 -4.09 -3.88
C TYR A 93 -16.88 -3.21 -5.07
N LEU A 94 -16.44 -3.55 -6.28
CA LEU A 94 -16.81 -2.79 -7.49
C LEU A 94 -18.33 -2.74 -7.69
N ASN A 95 -19.02 -3.86 -7.49
CA ASN A 95 -20.48 -3.91 -7.58
C ASN A 95 -21.15 -3.13 -6.44
N GLY A 96 -20.60 -3.19 -5.23
CA GLY A 96 -21.05 -2.37 -4.10
C GLY A 96 -20.97 -0.87 -4.41
N TRP A 97 -19.85 -0.40 -4.97
CA TRP A 97 -19.66 1.00 -5.35
C TRP A 97 -20.54 1.42 -6.54
N LYS A 98 -20.81 0.52 -7.49
CA LYS A 98 -21.80 0.76 -8.55
C LYS A 98 -23.21 0.97 -7.99
N ASN A 99 -23.61 0.12 -7.05
CA ASN A 99 -24.92 0.24 -6.39
C ASN A 99 -24.98 1.51 -5.55
N HIS A 100 -23.91 1.85 -4.83
CA HIS A 100 -23.80 3.10 -4.09
C HIS A 100 -23.95 4.34 -4.99
N ALA A 101 -23.27 4.35 -6.15
CA ALA A 101 -23.41 5.41 -7.15
C ALA A 101 -24.85 5.53 -7.67
N TRP A 102 -25.51 4.39 -7.88
CA TRP A 102 -26.90 4.35 -8.33
C TRP A 102 -27.85 4.93 -7.27
N GLU A 103 -27.72 4.51 -6.01
CA GLU A 103 -28.54 5.01 -4.89
C GLU A 103 -28.35 6.52 -4.68
N MET A 104 -27.12 7.02 -4.78
CA MET A 104 -26.87 8.47 -4.68
C MET A 104 -27.51 9.27 -5.81
N ARG A 105 -27.72 8.67 -6.98
CA ARG A 105 -28.38 9.33 -8.13
C ARG A 105 -29.90 9.28 -8.03
N GLU A 106 -30.45 8.10 -7.72
CA GLU A 106 -31.89 7.84 -7.79
C GLU A 106 -32.65 8.19 -6.50
N ASN A 107 -31.97 8.21 -5.36
CA ASN A 107 -32.60 8.39 -4.06
C ASN A 107 -32.08 9.66 -3.35
N PRO A 108 -32.83 10.78 -3.42
CA PRO A 108 -32.45 12.04 -2.79
C PRO A 108 -32.26 11.93 -1.27
N ALA A 109 -33.02 11.06 -0.59
CA ALA A 109 -32.88 10.85 0.84
C ALA A 109 -31.58 10.09 1.18
N TYR A 110 -31.17 9.15 0.32
CA TYR A 110 -29.87 8.49 0.45
C TYR A 110 -28.72 9.47 0.23
N PHE A 111 -28.80 10.28 -0.82
CA PHE A 111 -27.82 11.33 -1.10
C PHE A 111 -27.71 12.31 0.08
N GLN A 112 -28.84 12.79 0.60
CA GLN A 112 -28.85 13.69 1.75
C GLN A 112 -28.16 13.07 2.97
N ARG A 113 -28.40 11.78 3.24
CA ARG A 113 -27.75 11.09 4.35
C ARG A 113 -26.23 11.01 4.16
N VAL A 114 -25.76 10.64 2.96
CA VAL A 114 -24.31 10.57 2.66
C VAL A 114 -23.68 11.96 2.74
N TYR A 115 -24.36 12.98 2.22
CA TYR A 115 -23.92 14.37 2.28
C TYR A 115 -23.76 14.87 3.72
N LEU A 116 -24.76 14.60 4.57
CA LEU A 116 -24.72 14.97 5.98
C LEU A 116 -23.64 14.19 6.74
N ASP A 117 -23.44 12.91 6.43
CA ASP A 117 -22.35 12.12 7.01
C ASP A 117 -20.97 12.75 6.68
N TRP A 118 -20.76 13.15 5.42
CA TRP A 118 -19.55 13.88 5.03
C TRP A 118 -19.42 15.25 5.71
N ALA A 119 -20.54 15.94 5.94
CA ALA A 119 -20.57 17.22 6.64
C ALA A 119 -20.25 17.08 8.13
N ASP A 120 -20.78 16.04 8.80
CA ASP A 120 -20.54 15.73 10.22
C ASP A 120 -19.06 15.38 10.48
N HIS A 121 -18.39 14.78 9.50
CA HIS A 121 -16.96 14.45 9.56
C HIS A 121 -16.04 15.52 8.97
N ALA A 122 -16.59 16.66 8.55
CA ALA A 122 -15.79 17.76 8.00
C ALA A 122 -14.85 18.32 9.09
N TYR A 123 -13.65 18.77 8.71
CA TYR A 123 -12.67 19.29 9.68
C TYR A 123 -13.22 20.52 10.41
N GLU A 124 -14.13 21.26 9.78
CA GLU A 124 -14.82 22.38 10.38
C GLU A 124 -15.63 21.94 11.61
N GLN A 125 -16.17 20.72 11.64
CA GLN A 125 -16.91 20.17 12.80
C GLN A 125 -16.00 19.81 13.98
N VAL A 126 -14.68 19.79 13.80
CA VAL A 126 -13.72 19.59 14.90
C VAL A 126 -13.64 20.88 15.70
N VAL A 127 -14.44 20.95 16.76
CA VAL A 127 -14.49 22.10 17.68
C VAL A 127 -13.20 22.16 18.48
N ASP A 128 -12.29 23.05 18.09
CA ASP A 128 -11.17 23.47 18.93
C ASP A 128 -11.43 24.89 19.45
N VAL A 129 -11.56 24.99 20.77
CA VAL A 129 -11.52 26.20 21.61
C VAL A 129 -12.64 27.25 21.50
N TYR A 130 -13.41 27.38 20.41
CA TYR A 130 -14.49 28.40 20.33
C TYR A 130 -15.88 27.79 20.09
N GLU A 131 -16.84 28.27 20.88
CA GLU A 131 -18.24 27.84 20.84
C GLU A 131 -18.82 27.88 19.42
N LYS A 132 -19.35 26.72 19.02
CA LYS A 132 -20.07 26.43 17.77
C LYS A 132 -19.24 26.62 16.50
N SER A 133 -18.73 25.49 16.00
CA SER A 133 -18.50 25.34 14.57
C SER A 133 -19.81 25.58 13.81
N GLN A 134 -19.90 26.70 13.09
CA GLN A 134 -20.92 26.90 12.09
C GLN A 134 -20.31 26.54 10.74
N MET A 135 -20.94 25.60 10.03
CA MET A 135 -20.54 25.29 8.66
C MET A 135 -20.72 26.52 7.76
N THR A 136 -19.61 26.97 7.19
CA THR A 136 -19.62 27.98 6.13
C THR A 136 -20.13 27.37 4.83
N GLU A 137 -20.59 28.20 3.89
CA GLU A 137 -20.97 27.75 2.54
C GLU A 137 -19.83 26.97 1.84
N ALA A 138 -18.59 27.41 2.02
CA ALA A 138 -17.41 26.73 1.49
C ALA A 138 -17.23 25.31 2.09
N ALA A 139 -17.54 25.13 3.37
CA ALA A 139 -17.50 23.83 4.03
C ALA A 139 -18.58 22.89 3.49
N TRP A 140 -19.80 23.40 3.29
CA TRP A 140 -20.91 22.66 2.70
C TRP A 140 -20.63 22.23 1.26
N ASN A 141 -20.06 23.12 0.44
CA ASN A 141 -19.65 22.79 -0.93
C ASN A 141 -18.55 21.73 -0.95
N ARG A 142 -17.64 21.76 0.03
CA ARG A 142 -16.58 20.77 0.16
C ARG A 142 -17.11 19.39 0.57
N ALA A 143 -18.06 19.33 1.50
CA ALA A 143 -18.72 18.06 1.86
C ALA A 143 -19.43 17.43 0.65
N ALA A 144 -20.11 18.25 -0.17
CA ALA A 144 -20.76 17.78 -1.40
C ALA A 144 -19.74 17.25 -2.40
N LEU A 145 -18.62 17.98 -2.58
CA LEU A 145 -17.55 17.56 -3.45
C LEU A 145 -16.95 16.22 -2.99
N PHE A 146 -16.69 16.04 -1.70
CA PHE A 146 -16.11 14.80 -1.17
C PHE A 146 -17.07 13.62 -1.30
N ALA A 147 -18.35 13.80 -0.99
CA ALA A 147 -19.37 12.77 -1.18
C ALA A 147 -19.41 12.27 -2.64
N CYS A 148 -19.37 13.17 -3.61
CA CYS A 148 -19.32 12.80 -5.03
C CYS A 148 -17.96 12.21 -5.45
N TYR A 149 -16.86 12.77 -4.94
CA TYR A 149 -15.51 12.34 -5.26
C TYR A 149 -15.26 10.90 -4.80
N GLU A 150 -15.73 10.53 -3.61
CA GLU A 150 -15.56 9.19 -3.04
C GLU A 150 -16.07 8.11 -4.01
N ILE A 151 -17.28 8.28 -4.56
CA ILE A 151 -17.86 7.34 -5.52
C ILE A 151 -16.91 7.15 -6.71
N THR A 152 -16.45 8.26 -7.29
CA THR A 152 -15.62 8.21 -8.50
C THR A 152 -14.26 7.57 -8.23
N ALA A 153 -13.62 7.94 -7.12
CA ALA A 153 -12.32 7.43 -6.72
C ALA A 153 -12.39 5.94 -6.41
N GLN A 154 -13.41 5.51 -5.66
CA GLN A 154 -13.59 4.11 -5.29
C GLN A 154 -13.97 3.26 -6.50
N TYR A 155 -14.91 3.71 -7.32
CA TYR A 155 -15.28 3.01 -8.55
C TYR A 155 -14.07 2.80 -9.46
N PHE A 156 -13.30 3.86 -9.72
CA PHE A 156 -12.09 3.79 -10.55
C PHE A 156 -11.07 2.81 -9.97
N THR A 157 -10.79 2.93 -8.67
CA THR A 157 -9.81 2.10 -7.96
C THR A 157 -10.18 0.62 -8.03
N TRP A 158 -11.42 0.27 -7.68
CA TRP A 158 -11.87 -1.12 -7.69
C TRP A 158 -12.01 -1.69 -9.11
N ASN A 159 -12.34 -0.86 -10.10
CA ASN A 159 -12.33 -1.28 -11.50
C ASN A 159 -10.90 -1.58 -11.98
N LEU A 160 -9.93 -0.72 -11.68
CA LEU A 160 -8.53 -0.94 -12.02
C LEU A 160 -7.98 -2.20 -11.35
N ILE A 161 -8.21 -2.37 -10.04
CA ILE A 161 -7.80 -3.57 -9.29
C ILE A 161 -8.38 -4.83 -9.93
N THR A 162 -9.68 -4.82 -10.26
CA THR A 162 -10.34 -5.97 -10.91
C THR A 162 -9.71 -6.29 -12.27
N GLN A 163 -9.38 -5.27 -13.07
CA GLN A 163 -8.72 -5.47 -14.36
C GLN A 163 -7.30 -6.03 -14.23
N LEU A 164 -6.53 -5.55 -13.25
CA LEU A 164 -5.19 -6.05 -12.98
C LEU A 164 -5.22 -7.50 -12.49
N LEU A 165 -6.13 -7.84 -11.58
CA LEU A 165 -6.31 -9.21 -11.09
C LEU A 165 -6.67 -10.18 -12.22
N ARG A 166 -7.52 -9.77 -13.18
CA ARG A 166 -7.82 -10.59 -14.37
C ARG A 166 -6.59 -10.83 -15.24
N LYS A 167 -5.68 -9.85 -15.36
CA LYS A 167 -4.43 -10.04 -16.11
C LYS A 167 -3.53 -11.03 -15.37
N VAL A 168 -3.37 -10.89 -14.06
CA VAL A 168 -2.55 -11.79 -13.23
C VAL A 168 -3.09 -13.21 -13.25
N GLU A 169 -4.41 -13.39 -13.15
CA GLU A 169 -5.06 -14.71 -13.22
C GLU A 169 -4.77 -15.43 -14.55
N ARG A 170 -4.79 -14.68 -15.68
CA ARG A 170 -4.39 -15.24 -16.98
C ARG A 170 -2.94 -15.71 -16.98
N PHE A 171 -2.02 -14.85 -16.54
CA PHE A 171 -0.60 -15.23 -16.45
C PHE A 171 -0.36 -16.45 -15.57
N TYR A 172 -1.06 -16.54 -14.43
CA TYR A 172 -0.92 -17.66 -13.50
C TYR A 172 -1.43 -18.97 -14.13
N ASN A 173 -2.61 -18.94 -14.76
CA ASN A 173 -3.17 -20.12 -15.44
C ASN A 173 -2.33 -20.56 -16.65
N ASP A 174 -1.72 -19.62 -17.38
CA ASP A 174 -0.83 -19.93 -18.50
C ASP A 174 0.49 -20.56 -18.02
N SER A 175 0.98 -20.18 -16.84
CA SER A 175 2.21 -20.72 -16.25
C SER A 175 2.07 -22.12 -15.64
N GLU A 176 0.87 -22.54 -15.22
CA GLU A 176 0.61 -23.91 -14.75
C GLU A 176 0.43 -24.93 -15.91
N CYS A 177 0.36 -24.46 -17.16
CA CYS A 177 0.25 -25.29 -18.36
C CYS A 177 1.59 -25.60 -19.06
N ALA A 178 2.72 -25.10 -18.56
CA ALA A 178 4.07 -25.33 -19.07
C ALA A 178 4.89 -26.21 -18.13
#